data_AF-A0A7Y3BNW8-F1
#
_entry.id   AF-A0A7Y3BNW8-F1
#
_cell.length_a   1.000
_cell.length_b   1.000
_cell.length_c   1.000
_cell.angle_alpha   90.00
_cell.angle_beta   90.00
_cell.angle_gamma   90.00
#
_symmetry.space_group_name_H-M   'P 1'
#
loop_
_entity.id
_entity.type
_entity.pdbx_description
1 polymer ?
#
loop_
_entity_poly.entity_id
_entity_poly.type
_entity_poly.pdbx_seq_one_letter_code
_entity_poly.pdbx_strand_id
1 'polypeptide(L)'
;MERPTFEAMLEAAPGVERNGDAYTVADGYVVSVYIGDPGQAMEVAEVAALRLEAAFCEVSSREHHTAYFVEYSSLHGLCVRPPSGAGGRRAGFS
;
A
#
# COMPACT_ATOMS: atom_id res chain seq x y z
N MET A 1 -3.69 10.83 8.31
CA MET A 1 -2.21 10.90 8.40
C MET A 1 -1.67 12.17 7.71
N GLU A 2 -0.38 12.50 7.84
CA GLU A 2 0.30 13.56 7.05
C GLU A 2 1.20 12.96 5.95
N ARG A 3 1.50 13.74 4.90
CA ARG A 3 2.35 13.30 3.77
C ARG A 3 3.71 12.73 4.21
N PRO A 4 4.52 13.43 5.03
CA PRO A 4 5.85 12.94 5.39
C PRO A 4 5.80 11.60 6.16
N THR A 5 4.77 11.41 6.97
CA THR A 5 4.54 10.15 7.68
C THR A 5 4.24 9.02 6.70
N PHE A 6 3.36 9.26 5.72
CA PHE A 6 3.03 8.25 4.72
C PHE A 6 4.23 7.92 3.83
N GLU A 7 5.01 8.94 3.44
CA GLU A 7 6.26 8.80 2.71
C GLU A 7 7.25 7.89 3.46
N ALA A 8 7.47 8.15 4.76
CA ALA A 8 8.34 7.33 5.59
C ALA A 8 7.85 5.89 5.72
N MET A 9 6.53 5.65 5.77
CA MET A 9 5.97 4.30 5.81
C MET A 9 6.20 3.56 4.48
N LEU A 10 6.09 4.24 3.34
CA LEU A 10 6.39 3.67 2.02
C LEU A 10 7.87 3.34 1.85
N GLU A 11 8.76 4.19 2.34
CA GLU A 11 10.21 3.93 2.31
C GLU A 11 10.62 2.75 3.21
N ALA A 12 9.88 2.52 4.30
CA ALA A 12 10.08 1.36 5.17
C ALA A 12 9.42 0.08 4.64
N ALA A 13 8.54 0.18 3.64
CA ALA A 13 7.76 -0.95 3.14
C ALA A 13 8.59 -1.83 2.18
N PRO A 14 8.79 -3.13 2.49
CA PRO A 14 9.53 -4.01 1.61
C PRO A 14 8.79 -4.23 0.29
N GLY A 15 9.51 -4.29 -0.83
CA GLY A 15 8.92 -4.47 -2.15
C GLY A 15 8.18 -3.22 -2.67
N VAL A 16 8.36 -2.06 -2.03
CA VAL A 16 7.94 -0.75 -2.54
C VAL A 16 9.20 0.01 -2.97
N GLU A 17 9.21 0.48 -4.20
CA GLU A 17 10.35 1.21 -4.78
C GLU A 17 9.94 2.64 -5.10
N ARG A 18 10.83 3.60 -4.81
CA ARG A 18 10.61 5.03 -5.04
C ARG A 18 11.27 5.49 -6.34
N ASN A 19 10.53 6.27 -7.13
CA ASN A 19 11.02 7.01 -8.29
C ASN A 19 10.46 8.45 -8.25
N GLY A 20 11.20 9.36 -7.62
CA GLY A 20 10.72 10.74 -7.38
C GLY A 20 9.54 10.75 -6.41
N ASP A 21 8.40 11.27 -6.86
CA ASP A 21 7.13 11.25 -6.11
C ASP A 21 6.25 10.01 -6.41
N ALA A 22 6.73 9.11 -7.29
CA ALA A 22 6.04 7.87 -7.62
C ALA A 22 6.62 6.69 -6.85
N TYR A 23 5.75 5.75 -6.49
CA TYR A 23 6.08 4.50 -5.82
C TYR A 23 5.48 3.34 -6.59
N THR A 24 6.25 2.27 -6.78
CA THR A 24 5.82 1.06 -7.48
C THR A 24 5.96 -0.16 -6.58
N VAL A 25 5.01 -1.09 -6.69
CA VAL A 25 5.04 -2.34 -5.93
C VAL A 25 5.66 -3.43 -6.79
N ALA A 26 6.78 -3.97 -6.30
CA ALA A 26 7.54 -5.03 -6.94
C ALA A 26 6.69 -6.29 -7.16
N ASP A 27 7.07 -7.08 -8.16
CA ASP A 27 6.33 -8.29 -8.51
C ASP A 27 6.24 -9.28 -7.35
N GLY A 28 5.06 -9.86 -7.19
CA GLY A 28 4.73 -10.80 -6.11
C GLY A 28 4.42 -10.14 -4.77
N TYR A 29 4.86 -8.90 -4.51
CA TYR A 29 4.41 -8.18 -3.31
C TYR A 29 2.96 -7.74 -3.47
N VAL A 30 2.22 -7.80 -2.37
CA VAL A 30 0.84 -7.30 -2.30
C VAL A 30 0.80 -6.20 -1.26
N VAL A 31 0.47 -4.99 -1.71
CA VAL A 31 0.28 -3.83 -0.84
C VAL A 31 -1.19 -3.47 -0.81
N SER A 32 -1.70 -3.18 0.39
CA SER A 32 -3.03 -2.63 0.60
C SER A 32 -2.93 -1.31 1.36
N VAL A 33 -3.81 -0.36 1.04
CA VAL A 33 -3.92 0.93 1.73
C VAL A 33 -5.30 1.03 2.39
N TYR A 34 -5.36 1.55 3.61
CA TYR A 34 -6.62 1.72 4.35
C TYR A 34 -7.04 3.19 4.38
N ILE A 35 -8.23 3.46 3.82
CA ILE A 35 -8.80 4.80 3.63
C ILE A 35 -10.09 4.91 4.42
N GLY A 36 -10.32 6.01 5.14
CA GLY A 36 -11.63 6.30 5.74
C GLY A 36 -11.49 6.76 7.17
N ASP A 37 -12.18 6.10 8.10
CA ASP A 37 -12.06 6.30 9.56
C ASP A 37 -11.66 4.98 10.25
N PRO A 38 -11.00 5.01 11.42
CA PRO A 38 -10.71 3.79 12.17
C PRO A 38 -11.98 3.01 12.48
N GLY A 39 -12.02 1.72 12.13
CA GLY A 39 -13.20 0.85 12.30
C GLY A 39 -14.22 0.91 11.16
N GLN A 40 -14.06 1.83 10.20
CA GLN A 40 -14.85 1.91 8.96
C GLN A 40 -13.97 2.10 7.71
N ALA A 41 -12.69 1.79 7.82
CA ALA A 41 -11.75 1.97 6.73
C ALA A 41 -12.04 1.00 5.58
N MET A 42 -12.10 1.54 4.37
CA MET A 42 -12.09 0.80 3.12
C MET A 42 -10.66 0.35 2.82
N GLU A 43 -10.48 -0.92 2.53
CA GLU A 43 -9.22 -1.45 2.00
C GLU A 43 -9.17 -1.23 0.49
N VAL A 44 -8.12 -0.57 0.01
CA VAL A 44 -7.72 -0.61 -1.40
C VAL A 44 -6.63 -1.66 -1.52
N ALA A 45 -7.02 -2.84 -1.99
CA ALA A 45 -6.13 -3.97 -2.14
C ALA A 45 -5.43 -3.96 -3.52
N GLU A 46 -4.39 -4.79 -3.61
CA GLU A 46 -3.53 -4.97 -4.77
C GLU A 46 -3.04 -3.66 -5.38
N VAL A 47 -2.52 -2.76 -4.55
CA VAL A 47 -1.94 -1.51 -5.01
C VAL A 47 -0.76 -1.80 -5.95
N ALA A 48 -0.85 -1.27 -7.16
CA ALA A 48 0.18 -1.37 -8.20
C ALA A 48 1.23 -0.26 -8.06
N ALA A 49 0.73 0.96 -7.84
CA ALA A 49 1.52 2.17 -7.81
C ALA A 49 0.84 3.24 -6.95
N LEU A 50 1.64 4.12 -6.37
CA LEU A 50 1.19 5.31 -5.67
C LEU A 50 1.92 6.53 -6.23
N ARG A 51 1.28 7.69 -6.20
CA ARG A 51 1.91 8.97 -6.52
C ARG A 51 1.56 10.01 -5.46
N LEU A 52 2.58 10.63 -4.88
CA LEU A 52 2.43 11.59 -3.79
C LEU A 52 2.36 13.00 -4.35
N GLU A 53 1.19 13.61 -4.31
CA GLU A 53 1.01 15.02 -4.63
C GLU A 53 1.11 15.88 -3.38
N ALA A 54 1.10 17.21 -3.52
CA ALA A 54 1.27 18.09 -2.36
C ALA A 54 0.16 17.93 -1.31
N ALA A 55 -1.10 17.74 -1.76
CA ALA A 55 -2.28 17.71 -0.91
C ALA A 55 -2.94 16.32 -0.78
N PHE A 56 -2.64 15.39 -1.69
CA PHE A 56 -3.28 14.08 -1.76
C PHE A 56 -2.33 13.02 -2.31
N CYS A 57 -2.75 11.77 -2.23
CA CYS A 57 -2.09 10.64 -2.88
C CYS A 57 -3.01 10.04 -3.93
N GLU A 58 -2.45 9.69 -5.08
CA GLU A 58 -3.10 8.81 -6.06
C GLU A 58 -2.68 7.36 -5.76
N VAL A 59 -3.64 6.44 -5.72
CA VAL A 59 -3.43 5.01 -5.46
C VAL A 59 -4.04 4.21 -6.59
N SER A 60 -3.21 3.55 -7.38
CA SER A 60 -3.66 2.69 -8.48
C SER A 60 -3.79 1.25 -8.01
N SER A 61 -4.97 0.64 -8.13
CA SER A 61 -5.23 -0.77 -7.78
C SER A 61 -5.21 -1.65 -9.03
N ARG A 62 -4.51 -2.80 -8.95
CA ARG A 62 -4.56 -3.86 -9.97
C ARG A 62 -5.90 -4.56 -9.97
N GLU A 63 -6.49 -4.79 -8.79
CA GLU A 63 -7.75 -5.52 -8.61
C GLU A 63 -8.93 -4.80 -9.28
N HIS A 64 -9.06 -3.51 -9.00
CA HIS A 64 -10.21 -2.73 -9.47
C HIS A 64 -9.96 -2.01 -10.79
N HIS A 65 -8.73 -2.08 -11.33
CA HIS A 65 -8.29 -1.32 -12.51
C HIS A 65 -8.66 0.17 -12.44
N THR A 66 -8.54 0.75 -11.24
CA THR A 66 -8.95 2.12 -10.96
C THR A 66 -7.90 2.86 -10.14
N ALA A 67 -7.94 4.19 -10.23
CA ALA A 67 -7.14 5.10 -9.42
C ALA A 67 -8.03 5.77 -8.36
N TYR A 68 -7.58 5.73 -7.11
CA TYR A 68 -8.20 6.42 -5.98
C TYR A 68 -7.39 7.68 -5.67
N PHE A 69 -8.08 8.81 -5.52
CA PHE A 69 -7.47 10.08 -5.11
C PHE A 69 -7.88 10.36 -3.67
N VAL A 70 -6.90 10.41 -2.76
CA VAL A 70 -7.15 10.34 -1.33
C VAL A 70 -6.34 11.39 -0.61
N GLU A 71 -7.01 12.19 0.23
CA GLU A 71 -6.30 13.08 1.14
C GLU A 71 -5.48 12.28 2.15
N TYR A 72 -4.31 12.81 2.53
CA TYR A 72 -3.48 12.16 3.54
C TYR A 72 -4.21 12.01 4.87
N SER A 73 -5.10 12.95 5.21
CA SER A 73 -5.94 12.93 6.41
C SER A 73 -6.75 11.62 6.52
N SER A 74 -7.26 11.10 5.41
CA SER A 74 -8.06 9.87 5.33
C SER A 74 -7.25 8.57 5.30
N LEU A 75 -5.92 8.66 5.15
CA LEU A 75 -5.05 7.48 5.21
C LEU A 75 -4.79 7.07 6.67
N HIS A 76 -5.00 5.79 6.94
CA HIS A 76 -4.80 5.20 8.27
C HIS A 76 -3.62 4.26 8.36
N GLY A 77 -3.25 3.61 7.26
CA GLY A 77 -2.11 2.72 7.25
C GLY A 77 -1.94 1.98 5.94
N LEU A 78 -0.89 1.15 5.92
CA LEU A 78 -0.56 0.27 4.81
C LEU A 78 -0.27 -1.14 5.33
N CYS A 79 -0.66 -2.14 4.57
CA CYS A 79 -0.28 -3.53 4.78
C CYS A 79 0.58 -3.98 3.62
N VAL A 80 1.71 -4.64 3.91
CA VAL A 80 2.60 -5.22 2.90
C VAL A 80 2.70 -6.71 3.16
N ARG A 81 2.36 -7.50 2.15
CA ARG A 81 2.51 -8.95 2.15
C ARG A 81 3.59 -9.35 1.14
N PRO A 82 4.57 -10.17 1.52
CA PRO A 82 5.58 -10.66 0.60
C PRO A 82 4.97 -11.64 -0.42
N PRO A 83 5.69 -11.94 -1.51
CA PRO A 83 5.30 -12.96 -2.47
C PRO A 83 4.97 -14.29 -1.79
N SER A 84 3.85 -14.88 -2.22
CA SER A 84 3.43 -16.23 -1.88
C SER A 84 4.50 -17.24 -2.32
N GLY A 85 5.47 -17.51 -1.45
CA GLY A 85 6.63 -18.37 -1.76
C GLY A 85 7.80 -18.29 -0.78
N ALA A 86 7.91 -17.24 0.04
CA ALA A 86 9.02 -17.08 1.01
C ALA A 86 8.73 -17.63 2.42
N GLY A 87 7.62 -18.34 2.60
CA GLY A 87 7.28 -19.01 3.85
C GLY A 87 6.96 -20.47 3.55
N GLY A 88 7.94 -21.35 3.75
CA GLY A 88 7.72 -22.79 3.69
C GLY A 88 6.45 -23.14 4.47
N ARG A 89 5.59 -23.95 3.85
CA ARG A 89 4.52 -24.66 4.56
C ARG A 89 5.07 -25.11 5.91
N ARG A 90 4.64 -24.49 7.01
CA ARG A 90 4.62 -25.22 8.27
C ARG A 90 3.55 -26.28 8.07
N ALA A 91 3.99 -27.43 7.57
CA ALA A 91 3.28 -28.67 7.79
C ALA A 91 3.30 -28.90 9.30
N GLY A 92 2.33 -28.30 9.99
CA GLY A 92 2.01 -28.64 11.37
C GLY A 92 1.19 -29.91 11.33
N PHE A 93 1.81 -31.03 11.68
CA PHE A 93 1.13 -32.27 12.03
C PHE A 93 0.85 -32.28 13.53
N SER A 94 -0.39 -32.56 13.94
CA SER A 94 -0.80 -33.46 15.03
C SER A 94 -2.31 -33.61 15.01
#